data_AF-A0A667GW20-F1
#
_entry.id   AF-A0A667GW20-F1
#
_cell.length_a   1.000
_cell.length_b   1.000
_cell.length_c   1.000
_cell.angle_alpha   90.00
_cell.angle_beta   90.00
_cell.angle_gamma   90.00
#
_symmetry.space_group_name_H-M   'P 1'
#
loop_
_entity.id
_entity.type
_entity.pdbx_description
1 polymer ?
#
loop_
_entity_poly.entity_id
_entity_poly.type
_entity_poly.pdbx_seq_one_letter_code
_entity_poly.pdbx_strand_id
1 'polypeptide(L)' 'MRKCRSLHTARKLHSHRQDQKWHDKHCKKAHFSTALKASPFGGASHAKGIVLEITEVML' A
#
# COMPACT_ATOMS: atom_id res chain seq x y z
N MET A 1 -3.81 -22.68 5.19
CA MET A 1 -3.44 -23.44 6.42
C MET A 1 -4.23 -22.91 7.61
N ARG A 2 -4.65 -23.79 8.54
CA ARG A 2 -5.27 -23.36 9.80
C ARG A 2 -4.19 -22.84 10.78
N LYS A 3 -4.54 -21.90 11.66
CA LYS A 3 -3.64 -21.37 12.70
C LYS A 3 -3.33 -22.47 13.73
N CYS A 4 -2.07 -22.55 14.17
CA CYS A 4 -1.67 -23.43 15.28
C CYS A 4 -2.32 -22.95 16.59
N ARG A 5 -2.71 -23.89 17.46
CA ARG A 5 -3.40 -23.61 18.74
C ARG A 5 -2.67 -24.15 19.97
N SER A 6 -1.54 -24.85 19.78
CA SER A 6 -0.76 -25.40 20.88
C SER A 6 0.03 -24.32 21.62
N LEU A 7 0.33 -24.61 22.89
CA LEU A 7 1.26 -23.82 23.70
C LEU A 7 2.64 -23.78 23.00
N HIS A 8 3.35 -22.66 23.17
CA HIS A 8 4.67 -22.38 22.56
C HIS A 8 4.70 -22.09 21.03
N THR A 9 3.56 -21.79 20.39
CA THR A 9 3.51 -21.45 18.94
C THR A 9 3.53 -19.96 18.61
N ALA A 10 3.79 -19.09 19.58
CA ALA A 10 3.71 -17.64 19.44
C ALA A 10 4.56 -17.08 18.28
N ARG A 11 5.83 -17.52 18.16
CA ARG A 11 6.73 -17.07 17.08
C ARG A 11 6.16 -17.37 15.69
N LYS A 12 5.66 -18.60 15.49
CA LYS A 12 5.06 -19.02 14.22
C LYS A 12 3.82 -18.18 13.87
N LEU A 13 2.96 -17.92 14.85
CA LEU A 13 1.78 -17.08 14.66
C LEU A 13 2.16 -15.63 14.31
N HIS A 14 3.20 -15.09 14.92
CA HIS A 14 3.71 -13.75 14.61
C HIS A 14 4.26 -13.67 13.19
N SER A 15 5.20 -14.54 12.82
CA SER A 15 5.79 -14.55 11.47
C SER A 15 4.71 -14.71 10.40
N HIS A 16 3.79 -15.65 10.60
CA HIS A 16 2.68 -15.85 9.66
C HIS A 16 1.81 -14.60 9.51
N ARG A 17 1.54 -13.86 10.59
CA ARG A 17 0.80 -12.58 10.50
C ARG A 17 1.57 -11.53 9.71
N GLN A 18 2.89 -11.43 9.89
CA GLN A 18 3.72 -10.49 9.13
C GLN A 18 3.68 -10.80 7.63
N ASP A 19 3.85 -12.07 7.26
CA ASP A 19 3.75 -12.49 5.86
C ASP A 19 2.37 -12.18 5.27
N GLN A 20 1.30 -12.46 6.03
CA GLN A 20 -0.07 -12.14 5.60
C GLN A 20 -0.32 -10.64 5.46
N LYS A 21 0.31 -9.81 6.31
CA LYS A 21 0.18 -8.35 6.24
C LYS A 21 0.70 -7.79 4.91
N TRP A 22 1.76 -8.37 4.35
CA TRP A 22 2.34 -7.94 3.07
C TRP A 22 1.47 -8.26 1.85
N HIS A 23 0.54 -9.19 1.97
CA HIS A 23 -0.45 -9.48 0.91
C HIS A 23 -1.57 -8.44 0.85
N ASP A 24 -1.82 -7.70 1.94
CA ASP A 24 -2.78 -6.60 1.92
C ASP A 24 -2.23 -5.40 1.11
N LYS A 25 -3.04 -4.94 0.15
CA LYS A 25 -2.68 -3.85 -0.76
C LYS A 25 -2.49 -2.53 -0.02
N HIS A 26 -3.29 -2.25 1.01
CA HIS A 26 -3.16 -1.02 1.78
C HIS A 26 -1.87 -1.02 2.59
N CYS A 27 -1.60 -2.11 3.33
CA CYS A 27 -0.34 -2.29 4.05
C CYS A 27 0.87 -2.16 3.12
N LYS A 28 0.83 -2.81 1.95
CA LYS A 28 1.91 -2.71 0.96
C LYS A 28 2.10 -1.29 0.42
N LYS A 29 1.02 -0.57 0.10
CA LYS A 29 1.08 0.81 -0.41
C LYS A 29 1.55 1.81 0.65
N ALA A 30 1.25 1.59 1.93
CA ALA A 30 1.65 2.46 3.03
C ALA A 30 3.13 2.27 3.42
N HIS A 31 3.62 1.02 3.43
CA HIS A 31 4.99 0.71 3.82
C HIS A 31 5.98 0.74 2.65
N PHE A 32 5.51 0.60 1.42
CA PHE A 32 6.34 0.77 0.23
C PHE A 32 6.22 2.20 -0.29
N SER A 33 7.33 2.78 -0.75
CA SER A 33 7.39 4.18 -1.19
C SER A 33 6.68 4.49 -2.51
N THR A 34 5.86 3.58 -3.06
CA THR A 34 5.11 3.80 -4.31
C THR A 34 4.24 5.06 -4.21
N ALA A 35 3.57 5.26 -3.07
CA ALA A 35 2.71 6.42 -2.89
C ALA A 35 3.47 7.75 -2.86
N LEU A 36 4.75 7.75 -2.44
CA LEU A 36 5.58 8.94 -2.38
C LEU A 36 6.33 9.19 -3.69
N LYS A 37 6.80 8.12 -4.34
CA LYS A 37 7.68 8.20 -5.52
C LYS A 37 6.93 8.26 -6.85
N ALA A 38 5.79 7.57 -6.96
CA ALA A 38 5.06 7.45 -8.23
C ALA A 38 3.76 8.26 -8.27
N SER A 39 3.29 8.76 -7.12
CA SER A 39 2.11 9.64 -7.11
C SER A 39 2.49 11.01 -7.65
N PRO A 40 1.73 11.59 -8.61
CA PRO A 40 1.96 12.96 -9.07
C PRO A 40 1.77 14.00 -7.97
N PHE A 41 1.02 13.66 -6.91
CA PHE A 41 0.84 14.51 -5.73
C PHE A 41 1.90 14.27 -4.64
N GLY A 42 2.77 13.28 -4.80
CA GLY A 42 3.80 12.94 -3.80
C GLY A 42 3.26 12.58 -2.40
N GLY A 43 1.97 12.25 -2.28
CA GLY A 43 1.32 11.97 -1.00
C GLY A 43 0.51 13.13 -0.40
N ALA A 44 0.44 14.27 -1.09
CA ALA A 44 -0.43 15.39 -0.71
C ALA A 44 -1.89 15.18 -1.17
N SER A 45 -2.83 15.91 -0.56
CA SER A 45 -4.24 15.91 -0.96
C SER A 45 -4.51 16.73 -2.23
N HIS A 46 -3.70 17.77 -2.47
CA HIS A 46 -3.83 18.69 -3.59
C HIS A 46 -2.44 19.08 -4.11
N ALA A 47 -2.36 19.46 -5.38
CA ALA A 47 -1.19 20.10 -5.98
C ALA A 47 -1.63 21.25 -6.88
N LYS A 48 -0.80 22.29 -6.96
CA LYS A 48 -0.97 23.38 -7.91
C LYS A 48 -0.11 23.08 -9.14
N GLY A 49 -0.69 23.19 -10.33
CA GLY A 49 0.00 22.99 -11.61
C GLY A 49 -0.18 24.18 -12.54
N ILE A 50 0.58 24.20 -13.63
CA ILE A 50 0.44 25.15 -14.73
C ILE A 50 -0.20 24.41 -15.90
N VAL A 51 -1.15 25.05 -16.59
CA VAL A 51 -1.82 24.47 -17.76
C VAL A 51 -0.84 24.42 -18.94
N LEU A 52 -0.74 23.26 -19.61
CA LEU A 52 0.06 23.08 -20.82
C LEU A 52 -0.79 23.22 -22.09
N GLU A 53 -1.90 22.49 -22.17
CA GLU A 53 -2.82 22.48 -23.31
C GLU A 53 -4.23 22.11 -22.87
N ILE A 54 -5.23 22.47 -23.67
CA ILE A 54 -6.64 22.09 -23.46
C ILE A 54 -6.90 20.89 -24.37
N THR A 55 -7.21 19.73 -23.79
CA THR A 55 -7.51 18.51 -24.55
C THR A 55 -9.02 18.30 -24.64
N GLU A 56 -9.50 18.05 -25.86
CA GLU A 56 -10.86 17.53 -26.10
C GLU A 56 -10.86 16.05 -25.70
N VAL A 57 -11.28 15.75 -24.48
CA VAL A 57 -11.48 14.37 -24.04
C VAL A 57 -12.88 13.94 -24.48
N MET A 58 -12.97 13.26 -25.62
CA MET A 58 -14.21 12.63 -26.03
C MET A 58 -14.49 11.48 -25.06
N LEU A 59 -15.58 11.60 -24.30
CA LEU A 59 -16.07 10.61 -23.32
C LEU A 59 -16.46 9.29 -23.97
#